data_AF-Q5ZPT7-F1
#
_entry.id   AF-Q5ZPT7-F1
#
_cell.length_a   1.000
_cell.length_b   1.000
_cell.length_c   1.000
_cell.angle_alpha   90.00
_cell.angle_beta   90.00
_cell.angle_gamma   90.00
#
_symmetry.space_group_name_H-M   'P 1'
#
loop_
_entity.id
_entity.type
_entity.pdbx_description
1 polymer ?
#
loop_
_entity_poly.entity_id
_entity_poly.type
_entity_poly.pdbx_seq_one_letter_code
_entity_poly.pdbx_strand_id
1 'polypeptide(L)'
;MALVGQEPILFNMTISENIMYGMERCSQEEVERAARFANIHEFIMSLPDGYDTVVGTKGGLLSGGQKQRIAIARAIVRDPKILLLDEAT
;
A
#
# COMPACT_ATOMS: atom_id res chain seq x y z
N MET A 1 2.59 2.64 16.34
CA MET A 1 3.76 1.96 15.73
C MET A 1 3.25 1.14 14.57
N ALA A 2 3.92 1.17 13.43
CA ALA A 2 3.60 0.31 12.29
C ALA A 2 4.82 -0.55 11.92
N LEU A 3 4.56 -1.79 11.51
CA LEU A 3 5.56 -2.77 11.09
C LEU A 3 5.26 -3.20 9.65
N VAL A 4 6.28 -3.17 8.79
CA VAL A 4 6.22 -3.74 7.44
C VAL A 4 7.19 -4.91 7.38
N GLY A 5 6.66 -6.12 7.18
CA GLY A 5 7.45 -7.35 7.04
C GLY A 5 7.96 -7.58 5.62
N GLN A 6 8.90 -8.52 5.49
CA GLN A 6 9.64 -8.86 4.25
C GLN A 6 8.73 -9.29 3.08
N GLU A 7 7.67 -10.07 3.33
CA GLU A 7 6.65 -10.43 2.34
C GLU A 7 5.28 -9.86 2.72
N PRO A 8 4.99 -8.61 2.32
CA PRO A 8 3.72 -8.01 2.68
C PRO A 8 2.55 -8.69 1.95
N ILE A 9 1.57 -9.11 2.75
CA ILE A 9 0.33 -9.69 2.24
C ILE A 9 -0.62 -8.55 1.84
N LEU A 10 -1.05 -8.59 0.59
CA LEU A 10 -2.18 -7.79 0.10
C LEU A 10 -3.43 -8.65 0.04
N PHE A 11 -4.57 -8.03 0.31
CA PHE A 11 -5.87 -8.67 0.20
C PHE A 11 -6.37 -8.58 -1.23
N ASN A 12 -7.26 -9.50 -1.62
CA ASN A 12 -7.92 -9.48 -2.93
C ASN A 12 -8.99 -8.37 -2.96
N MET A 13 -8.50 -7.14 -3.04
CA MET A 13 -9.18 -5.85 -2.91
C MET A 13 -8.52 -4.86 -3.88
N THR A 14 -9.07 -3.67 -4.02
CA THR A 14 -8.42 -2.61 -4.80
C THR A 14 -7.12 -2.14 -4.14
N ILE A 15 -6.31 -1.36 -4.86
CA ILE A 15 -5.11 -0.74 -4.29
C ILE A 15 -5.50 0.26 -3.19
N SER A 16 -6.52 1.09 -3.40
CA SER A 16 -7.02 2.04 -2.39
C SER A 16 -7.44 1.33 -1.10
N GLU A 17 -8.26 0.27 -1.22
CA GLU A 17 -8.70 -0.56 -0.10
C GLU A 17 -7.53 -1.21 0.64
N ASN A 18 -6.53 -1.70 -0.11
CA ASN A 18 -5.32 -2.26 0.49
C ASN A 18 -4.52 -1.21 1.27
N ILE A 19 -4.43 0.04 0.79
CA ILE A 19 -3.72 1.11 1.50
C ILE A 19 -4.48 1.51 2.76
N MET A 20 -5.79 1.74 2.68
CA MET A 20 -6.60 2.15 3.83
C MET A 20 -6.98 1.01 4.77
N TYR A 21 -6.53 -0.22 4.50
CA TYR A 21 -6.94 -1.40 5.24
C TYR A 21 -6.75 -1.23 6.76
N GLY A 22 -7.84 -1.40 7.52
CA GLY A 22 -7.88 -1.22 8.97
C GLY A 22 -8.08 0.22 9.46
N MET A 23 -8.35 1.18 8.57
CA MET A 23 -8.79 2.53 8.91
C MET A 23 -10.33 2.59 8.93
N GLU A 24 -10.94 3.28 9.90
CA GLU A 24 -12.40 3.51 9.93
C GLU A 24 -12.85 4.55 8.89
N ARG A 25 -12.02 5.58 8.68
CA ARG A 25 -12.24 6.66 7.70
C ARG A 25 -10.88 7.06 7.15
N CYS A 26 -10.77 7.05 5.83
CA CYS A 26 -9.61 7.54 5.09
C CYS A 26 -10.12 8.16 3.80
N SER A 27 -9.77 9.41 3.56
CA SER A 27 -10.10 10.08 2.30
C SER A 27 -9.14 9.63 1.20
N GLN A 28 -9.58 9.77 -0.05
CA GLN A 28 -8.77 9.45 -1.21
C GLN A 28 -7.47 10.30 -1.27
N GLU A 29 -7.53 11.55 -0.82
CA GLU A 29 -6.36 12.44 -0.74
C GLU A 29 -5.29 11.90 0.21
N GLU A 30 -5.69 11.30 1.33
CA GLU A 30 -4.77 10.68 2.30
C GLU A 30 -4.14 9.40 1.73
N VAL A 31 -4.92 8.61 1.00
CA VAL A 31 -4.43 7.42 0.27
C VAL A 31 -3.40 7.83 -0.77
N GLU A 32 -3.69 8.85 -1.58
CA GLU A 32 -2.77 9.36 -2.60
C GLU A 32 -1.50 9.92 -1.99
N ARG A 33 -1.62 10.71 -0.92
CA ARG A 33 -0.48 11.25 -0.18
C ARG A 33 0.41 10.11 0.34
N ALA A 34 -0.16 9.10 0.98
CA ALA A 34 0.59 7.94 1.46
C ALA A 34 1.29 7.16 0.32
N ALA A 35 0.61 6.99 -0.81
CA ALA A 35 1.18 6.34 -2.00
C ALA A 35 2.30 7.16 -2.66
N ARG A 36 2.23 8.49 -2.63
CA ARG A 36 3.33 9.38 -3.07
C ARG A 36 4.53 9.23 -2.16
N PHE A 37 4.34 9.25 -0.84
CA PHE A 37 5.42 9.03 0.12
C PHE A 37 6.06 7.64 -0.03
N ALA A 38 5.26 6.62 -0.34
CA ALA A 38 5.76 5.27 -0.60
C ALA A 38 6.33 5.08 -2.01
N ASN A 39 6.41 6.13 -2.85
CA ASN A 39 6.92 6.08 -4.22
C ASN A 39 6.21 5.05 -5.12
N ILE A 40 4.88 4.95 -5.03
CA ILE A 40 4.06 4.03 -5.83
C ILE A 40 2.95 4.73 -6.61
N HIS A 41 2.64 5.99 -6.30
CA HIS A 41 1.57 6.75 -6.95
C HIS A 41 1.63 6.73 -8.49
N GLU A 42 2.78 7.07 -9.09
CA GLU A 42 2.92 7.12 -10.56
C GLU A 42 2.68 5.76 -11.20
N PHE A 43 3.12 4.67 -10.55
CA PHE A 43 2.81 3.32 -11.01
C PHE A 43 1.31 3.05 -10.95
N ILE A 44 0.66 3.38 -9.83
CA ILE A 44 -0.79 3.18 -9.66
C ILE A 44 -1.54 3.92 -10.77
N MET A 45 -1.20 5.19 -11.02
CA MET A 45 -1.83 6.02 -12.06
C MET A 45 -1.55 5.52 -13.49
N SER A 46 -0.51 4.71 -13.70
CA SER A 46 -0.24 4.07 -14.99
C SER A 46 -1.12 2.85 -15.28
N LEU A 47 -1.81 2.32 -14.27
CA LEU A 47 -2.73 1.19 -14.43
C LEU A 47 -4.05 1.67 -15.04
N PRO A 48 -4.73 0.84 -15.86
CA PRO A 48 -6.01 1.22 -16.50
C PRO A 48 -7.07 1.73 -15.52
N ASP A 49 -7.14 1.10 -14.34
CA ASP A 49 -8.13 1.41 -13.31
C ASP A 49 -7.54 2.22 -12.13
N GLY A 50 -6.27 2.65 -12.23
CA GLY A 50 -5.64 3.45 -11.20
C GLY A 50 -5.69 2.80 -9.82
N TYR A 51 -6.18 3.55 -8.83
CA TYR A 51 -6.37 3.09 -7.45
C TYR A 51 -7.44 2.02 -7.28
N ASP A 52 -8.37 1.91 -8.22
CA ASP A 52 -9.44 0.92 -8.23
C ASP A 52 -8.98 -0.42 -8.81
N THR A 53 -7.74 -0.52 -9.28
CA THR A 53 -7.15 -1.78 -9.75
C THR A 53 -7.18 -2.83 -8.64
N VAL A 54 -7.82 -3.98 -8.90
CA VAL A 54 -7.82 -5.13 -7.99
C VAL A 54 -6.49 -5.87 -8.09
N VAL A 55 -5.79 -6.07 -6.96
CA VAL A 55 -4.43 -6.64 -6.96
C VAL A 55 -4.39 -8.17 -7.12
N GLY A 56 -5.55 -8.83 -7.08
CA GLY A 56 -5.68 -10.29 -7.15
C GLY A 56 -5.31 -11.01 -5.84
N THR A 57 -5.43 -12.33 -5.84
CA THR A 57 -5.10 -13.18 -4.68
C THR A 57 -3.66 -12.93 -4.21
N LYS A 58 -3.49 -12.51 -2.95
CA LYS A 58 -2.20 -12.16 -2.34
C LYS A 58 -1.37 -11.12 -3.13
N GLY A 59 -2.03 -10.26 -3.91
CA GLY A 59 -1.33 -9.29 -4.76
C GLY A 59 -0.56 -9.92 -5.92
N GLY A 60 -1.02 -11.06 -6.44
CA GLY A 60 -0.33 -11.83 -7.48
C GLY A 60 -0.08 -11.07 -8.79
N LEU A 61 -0.77 -9.95 -9.03
CA LEU A 61 -0.59 -9.10 -10.20
C LEU A 61 0.54 -8.07 -10.03
N LEU A 62 1.21 -8.04 -8.89
CA LEU A 62 2.23 -7.06 -8.54
C LEU A 62 3.59 -7.71 -8.28
N SER A 63 4.65 -7.02 -8.66
CA SER A 63 6.01 -7.40 -8.29
C SER A 63 6.23 -7.31 -6.77
N GLY A 64 7.28 -7.96 -6.26
CA GLY A 64 7.65 -7.89 -4.84
C GLY A 64 7.80 -6.45 -4.34
N GLY A 65 8.54 -5.62 -5.07
CA GLY A 65 8.73 -4.21 -4.73
C GLY A 65 7.45 -3.37 -4.80
N GLN A 66 6.53 -3.67 -5.72
CA GLN A 66 5.21 -3.01 -5.75
C GLN A 66 4.37 -3.37 -4.52
N LYS A 67 4.33 -4.66 -4.14
CA LYS A 67 3.66 -5.10 -2.92
C LYS A 67 4.24 -4.44 -1.68
N GLN A 68 5.57 -4.35 -1.60
CA GLN A 68 6.27 -3.68 -0.51
C GLN A 68 5.89 -2.20 -0.40
N ARG A 69 5.90 -1.46 -1.52
CA ARG A 69 5.50 -0.05 -1.51
C ARG A 69 4.03 0.17 -1.13
N ILE A 70 3.11 -0.72 -1.54
CA ILE A 70 1.71 -0.65 -1.08
C ILE A 70 1.61 -0.89 0.43
N ALA A 71 2.37 -1.83 0.99
CA ALA A 71 2.39 -2.06 2.43
C ALA A 71 3.02 -0.90 3.21
N ILE A 72 4.05 -0.25 2.66
CA ILE A 72 4.61 0.99 3.20
C ILE A 72 3.54 2.09 3.18
N ALA A 73 2.82 2.28 2.06
CA ALA A 73 1.72 3.24 1.98
C ALA A 73 0.63 2.95 3.03
N ARG A 74 0.26 1.67 3.23
CA ARG A 74 -0.66 1.23 4.29
C ARG A 74 -0.14 1.57 5.69
N ALA A 75 1.15 1.47 5.92
CA ALA A 75 1.75 1.85 7.20
C ALA A 75 1.75 3.37 7.38
N ILE A 76 2.05 4.14 6.34
CA ILE A 76 2.10 5.61 6.34
C ILE A 76 0.72 6.23 6.54
N VAL A 77 -0.33 5.70 5.89
CA VAL A 77 -1.68 6.29 5.97
C VAL A 77 -2.26 6.26 7.39
N ARG A 78 -1.74 5.37 8.25
CA ARG A 78 -2.10 5.28 9.68
C ARG A 78 -1.39 6.32 10.56
N ASP A 79 -0.59 7.20 9.96
CA ASP A 79 0.20 8.25 10.63
C ASP A 79 0.94 7.78 11.89
N PRO A 80 1.80 6.74 11.79
CA PRO A 80 2.46 6.19 12.97
C PRO A 80 3.60 7.10 13.44
N LYS A 81 3.71 7.28 14.77
CA LYS A 81 4.85 7.98 15.38
C LYS A 81 6.22 7.37 15.04
N ILE A 82 6.25 6.05 14.79
CA ILE A 82 7.44 5.27 14.44
C ILE A 82 7.02 4.22 13.42
N LEU A 83 7.75 4.16 12.30
CA LEU A 83 7.64 3.15 11.26
C LEU A 83 8.88 2.24 11.31
N LEU A 84 8.68 0.95 11.50
CA LEU A 84 9.74 -0.06 11.46
C LEU A 84 9.62 -0.87 10.16
N LEU A 85 10.73 -0.95 9.43
CA LEU A 85 10.86 -1.74 8.20
C LEU A 85 11.77 -2.93 8.52
N ASP A 86 11.26 -4.14 8.35
CA ASP A 86 12.05 -5.36 8.54
C ASP A 86 12.62 -5.81 7.19
N GLU A 87 13.87 -5.42 6.93
CA GLU A 87 14.65 -5.85 5.77
C GLU A 87 15.72 -6.86 6.21
N ALA A 88 15.30 -8.08 6.57
CA ALA A 88 16.23 -9.20 6.71
C ALA A 88 16.73 -9.60 5.31
N THR A 89 17.91 -9.07 4.92
CA THR A 89 18.63 -9.52 3.71
C THR A 89 19.38 -10.82 3.98
#